data_AF-A0A964MZE8-F1
#
_entry.id   AF-A0A964MZE8-F1
#
_cell.length_a   1.000
_cell.length_b   1.000
_cell.length_c   1.000
_cell.angle_alpha   90.00
_cell.angle_beta   90.00
_cell.angle_gamma   90.00
#
_symmetry.space_group_name_H-M   'P 1'
#
loop_
_entity.id
_entity.type
_entity.pdbx_description
1 polymer ?
#
loop_
_entity_poly.entity_id
_entity_poly.type
_entity_poly.pdbx_seq_one_letter_code
_entity_poly.pdbx_strand_id
1 'polypeptide(L)'
;MRMFDAIGAGVVSLLPRRYWSRFDGLPLQTMVPVSGILTSLAGAALGIRGFFAYLARLSGSPAASILDISRLQVEGQLPETAAVSAVPAAMWAVAPVAFAFFTPIGLFAIYLVTSGWFRAASWWVESPHGDPLLTGIDALIQRTRHSSAAKKVRQSRERAEGADESDRRYPSAWADLADADFVIVAARRKADWTTGTFVITPDGWFTLGHPFDRPMPQGLRTIYPLTALTTMDVMRRGVAYELPPLRPYLRRRSDTPAEPSKPPGES
;
A
#
# COMPACT_ATOMS: atom_id res chain seq x y z
N MET A 1 7.08 35.30 12.37
CA MET A 1 6.90 33.91 12.87
C MET A 1 7.13 33.92 14.36
N ARG A 2 6.15 33.51 15.18
CA ARG A 2 6.36 33.45 16.63
C ARG A 2 7.29 32.28 16.91
N MET A 3 8.18 32.41 17.90
CA MET A 3 9.13 31.36 18.27
C MET A 3 8.44 29.99 18.49
N PHE A 4 7.23 30.01 19.04
CA PHE A 4 6.39 28.82 19.22
C PHE A 4 5.97 28.14 17.91
N ASP A 5 5.71 28.91 16.85
CA ASP A 5 5.33 28.37 15.54
C ASP A 5 6.52 27.61 14.92
N ALA A 6 7.74 28.09 15.12
CA ALA A 6 8.96 27.44 14.62
C ALA A 6 9.23 26.10 15.32
N ILE A 7 9.08 26.06 16.64
CA ILE A 7 9.22 24.83 17.44
C ILE A 7 8.13 23.83 17.05
N GLY A 8 6.87 24.29 16.96
CA GLY A 8 5.75 23.46 16.51
C GLY A 8 5.97 22.90 15.11
N ALA A 9 6.41 23.73 14.16
CA ALA A 9 6.72 23.31 12.79
C ALA A 9 7.85 22.28 12.74
N GLY A 10 8.88 22.42 13.58
CA GLY A 10 9.98 21.45 13.68
C GLY A 10 9.57 20.09 14.23
N VAL A 11 8.59 20.04 15.13
CA VAL A 11 8.03 18.76 15.62
C VAL A 11 7.08 18.16 14.59
N VAL A 12 6.21 18.97 13.99
CA VAL A 12 5.23 18.52 12.99
C VAL A 12 5.90 18.06 11.70
N SER A 13 7.06 18.62 11.33
CA SER A 13 7.82 18.18 10.15
C SER A 13 8.34 16.75 10.25
N LEU A 14 8.35 16.15 11.45
CA LEU A 14 8.66 14.72 11.63
C LEU A 14 7.51 13.82 11.16
N LEU A 15 6.27 14.31 11.16
CA LEU A 15 5.11 13.51 10.75
C LEU A 15 5.12 13.23 9.25
N PRO A 16 4.48 12.13 8.80
CA PRO A 16 4.29 11.86 7.37
C PRO A 16 3.61 13.02 6.65
N ARG A 17 4.11 13.36 5.45
CA ARG A 17 3.68 14.53 4.65
C ARG A 17 2.17 14.68 4.51
N ARG A 18 1.42 13.57 4.46
CA ARG A 18 -0.04 13.56 4.35
C ARG A 18 -0.77 14.26 5.51
N TYR A 19 -0.13 14.39 6.67
CA TYR A 19 -0.71 15.03 7.84
C TYR A 19 -0.44 16.53 7.88
N TRP A 20 0.45 17.05 7.03
CA TRP A 20 0.85 18.45 7.04
C TRP A 20 -0.26 19.40 6.63
N SER A 21 -1.18 18.98 5.76
CA SER A 21 -2.37 19.76 5.38
C SER A 21 -3.35 20.02 6.52
N ARG A 22 -3.15 19.40 7.69
CA ARG A 22 -3.92 19.72 8.89
C ARG A 22 -3.34 20.91 9.66
N PHE A 23 -2.17 21.40 9.24
CA PHE A 23 -1.38 22.44 9.91
C PHE A 23 -1.00 23.56 8.93
N ASP A 24 -1.95 24.00 8.10
CA ASP A 24 -1.72 24.99 7.03
C ASP A 24 -1.17 26.34 7.52
N GLY A 25 -1.27 26.65 8.82
CA GLY A 25 -0.68 27.85 9.42
C GLY A 25 0.81 27.78 9.73
N LEU A 26 1.45 26.60 9.62
CA LEU A 26 2.86 26.41 9.94
C LEU A 26 3.72 26.35 8.66
N PRO A 27 4.91 26.98 8.65
CA PRO A 27 5.81 26.97 7.49
C PRO A 27 6.60 25.65 7.43
N LEU A 28 5.90 24.53 7.27
CA LEU A 28 6.48 23.19 7.34
C LEU A 28 7.53 22.95 6.24
N GLN A 29 7.29 23.43 5.02
CA GLN A 29 8.20 23.21 3.89
C GLN A 29 9.59 23.81 4.09
N THR A 30 9.68 24.98 4.73
CA THR A 30 10.97 25.64 5.02
C THR A 30 11.63 25.07 6.27
N MET A 31 10.87 24.49 7.19
CA MET A 31 11.38 23.90 8.43
C MET A 31 11.86 22.46 8.31
N VAL A 32 11.47 21.74 7.26
CA VAL A 32 11.95 20.37 6.99
C VAL A 32 13.48 20.27 6.97
N PRO A 33 14.24 21.04 6.16
CA PRO A 33 15.70 20.93 6.14
C PRO A 33 16.33 21.32 7.48
N VAL A 34 15.79 22.36 8.15
CA VAL A 34 16.27 22.79 9.48
C VAL A 34 16.09 21.69 10.51
N SER A 35 14.90 21.08 10.57
CA SER A 35 14.61 19.96 11.46
C SER A 35 15.47 18.74 11.14
N GLY A 36 15.75 18.50 9.85
CA GLY A 36 16.65 17.44 9.38
C GLY A 36 18.07 17.64 9.90
N ILE A 37 18.65 18.82 9.70
CA ILE A 37 20.00 19.18 10.17
C ILE A 37 20.08 19.08 11.69
N LEU A 38 19.13 19.66 12.42
CA LEU A 38 19.11 19.59 13.89
C LEU A 38 19.04 18.14 14.40
N THR A 39 18.26 17.29 13.72
CA THR A 39 18.18 15.87 14.08
C THR A 39 19.50 15.15 13.78
N SER A 40 20.15 15.45 12.66
CA SER A 40 21.46 14.89 12.34
C SER A 40 22.52 15.30 13.36
N LEU A 41 22.53 16.56 13.77
CA LEU A 41 23.45 17.06 14.81
C LEU A 41 23.18 16.40 16.16
N ALA A 42 21.91 16.24 16.54
CA ALA A 42 21.53 15.53 17.75
C ALA A 42 21.97 14.05 17.71
N GLY A 43 21.77 13.39 16.57
CA GLY A 43 22.24 12.02 16.33
C GLY A 43 23.76 11.90 16.43
N ALA A 44 24.50 12.84 15.82
CA ALA A 44 25.96 12.87 15.89
C ALA A 44 26.47 13.09 17.32
N ALA A 45 25.91 14.06 18.05
CA ALA A 45 26.28 14.33 19.44
C ALA A 45 26.01 13.12 20.35
N LEU A 46 24.85 12.47 20.18
CA LEU A 46 24.50 11.25 20.90
C LEU A 46 25.43 10.09 20.53
N GLY A 47 25.76 9.94 19.24
CA GLY A 47 26.68 8.92 18.73
C GLY A 47 28.10 9.08 19.29
N ILE A 48 28.65 10.31 19.26
CA ILE A 48 29.99 10.61 19.80
C ILE A 48 30.03 10.29 21.30
N ARG A 49 29.06 10.79 22.07
CA ARG A 49 28.98 10.53 23.52
C ARG A 49 28.81 9.04 23.82
N GLY A 50 27.95 8.37 23.08
CA GLY A 50 27.71 6.92 23.21
C GLY A 50 28.94 6.10 22.86
N PHE A 51 29.69 6.51 21.83
CA PHE A 51 30.91 5.85 21.40
C PHE A 51 31.99 5.96 22.47
N PHE A 52 32.23 7.13 23.05
CA PHE A 52 33.20 7.26 24.16
C PHE A 52 32.80 6.43 25.39
N ALA A 53 31.50 6.37 25.73
CA ALA A 53 31.02 5.50 26.79
C ALA A 53 31.22 4.01 26.46
N TYR A 54 31.07 3.63 25.18
CA TYR A 54 31.36 2.29 24.69
C TYR A 54 32.86 1.97 24.78
N LEU A 55 33.73 2.89 24.36
CA LEU A 55 35.18 2.72 24.47
C LEU A 55 35.64 2.60 25.93
N ALA A 56 35.08 3.39 26.84
CA ALA A 56 35.39 3.30 28.27
C ALA A 56 35.03 1.93 28.87
N ARG A 57 33.96 1.30 28.40
CA ARG A 57 33.60 -0.08 28.77
C ARG A 57 34.54 -1.09 28.14
N LEU A 58 34.94 -0.86 26.89
CA LEU A 58 35.89 -1.71 26.19
C LEU A 58 37.25 -1.70 26.89
N SER A 59 37.77 -0.52 27.28
CA SER A 59 39.06 -0.38 27.98
C SER A 59 39.07 -1.01 29.37
N GLY A 60 37.90 -1.16 30.01
CA GLY A 60 37.77 -1.89 31.28
C GLY A 60 37.82 -3.41 31.14
N SER A 61 37.85 -3.94 29.91
CA SER A 61 37.99 -5.37 29.65
C SER A 61 39.47 -5.76 29.63
N PRO A 62 39.91 -6.77 30.42
CA PRO A 62 41.28 -7.28 30.39
C PRO A 62 41.75 -7.69 28.98
N ALA A 63 40.82 -8.10 28.12
CA ALA A 63 41.10 -8.51 26.74
C ALA A 63 41.43 -7.34 25.79
N ALA A 64 41.15 -6.08 26.18
CA ALA A 64 41.31 -4.90 25.31
C ALA A 64 42.43 -3.96 25.78
N SER A 65 43.04 -4.22 26.94
CA SER A 65 44.09 -3.39 27.50
C SER A 65 45.43 -3.68 26.80
N ILE A 66 45.82 -2.80 25.88
CA ILE A 66 47.12 -2.86 25.22
C ILE A 66 48.25 -2.85 26.24
N LEU A 67 48.12 -2.05 27.31
CA LEU A 67 49.13 -1.95 28.37
C LEU A 67 49.24 -3.23 29.18
N ASP A 68 48.13 -3.90 29.52
CA ASP A 68 48.20 -5.18 30.23
C ASP A 68 48.76 -6.28 29.34
N ILE A 69 48.41 -6.29 28.05
CA ILE A 69 49.00 -7.22 27.08
C ILE A 69 50.50 -6.95 26.92
N SER A 70 50.91 -5.69 26.82
CA SER A 70 52.33 -5.28 26.75
C SER A 70 53.08 -5.71 28.01
N ARG A 71 52.47 -5.52 29.18
CA ARG A 71 53.03 -5.92 30.47
C ARG A 71 53.20 -7.44 30.54
N LEU A 72 52.19 -8.20 30.14
CA LEU A 72 52.24 -9.67 30.09
C LEU A 72 53.29 -10.19 29.09
N GLN A 73 53.55 -9.47 27.99
CA GLN A 73 54.66 -9.77 27.09
C GLN A 73 56.02 -9.53 27.75
N VAL A 74 56.20 -8.38 28.42
CA VAL A 74 57.46 -8.05 29.14
C VAL A 74 57.72 -9.02 30.29
N GLU A 75 56.66 -9.48 30.98
CA GLU A 75 56.74 -10.49 32.04
C GLU A 75 56.96 -11.92 31.50
N GLY A 76 57.07 -12.12 30.18
CA GLY A 76 57.32 -13.41 29.55
C GLY A 76 56.13 -14.38 29.61
N GLN A 77 54.94 -13.91 29.97
CA GLN A 77 53.73 -14.73 30.07
C GLN A 77 53.02 -14.91 28.72
N LEU A 78 53.34 -14.07 27.73
CA LEU A 78 52.81 -14.15 26.37
C LEU A 78 53.96 -14.15 25.35
N PRO A 79 53.86 -14.95 24.27
CA PRO A 79 54.87 -14.97 23.21
C PRO A 79 54.95 -13.62 22.48
N GLU A 80 56.16 -13.15 22.19
CA GLU A 80 56.45 -11.94 21.38
C GLU A 80 56.17 -12.18 19.89
N THR A 81 54.92 -12.52 19.56
CA THR A 81 54.48 -12.67 18.18
C THR A 81 53.74 -11.42 17.74
N ALA A 82 53.91 -11.02 16.48
CA ALA A 82 53.16 -9.91 15.87
C ALA A 82 51.62 -10.08 15.98
N ALA A 83 51.15 -11.30 16.21
CA ALA A 83 49.75 -11.60 16.47
C ALA A 83 49.22 -10.96 17.77
N VAL A 84 50.04 -10.89 18.82
CA VAL A 84 49.61 -10.39 20.15
C VAL A 84 49.39 -8.87 20.15
N SER A 85 50.14 -8.12 19.34
CA SER A 85 49.95 -6.68 19.16
C SER A 85 48.90 -6.33 18.09
N ALA A 86 48.69 -7.20 17.09
CA ALA A 86 47.70 -6.98 16.04
C ALA A 86 46.25 -7.09 16.55
N VAL A 87 45.97 -7.95 17.53
CA VAL A 87 44.60 -8.19 18.03
C VAL A 87 43.98 -6.95 18.67
N PRO A 88 44.64 -6.24 19.62
CA PRO A 88 44.07 -5.01 20.16
C PRO A 88 43.89 -3.93 19.10
N ALA A 89 44.86 -3.76 18.19
CA ALA A 89 44.76 -2.78 17.11
C ALA A 89 43.54 -3.07 16.20
N ALA A 90 43.32 -4.34 15.85
CA ALA A 90 42.15 -4.76 15.09
C ALA A 90 40.85 -4.51 15.86
N MET A 91 40.80 -4.78 17.17
CA MET A 91 39.63 -4.49 18.01
C MET A 91 39.30 -3.00 18.02
N TRP A 92 40.30 -2.12 18.18
CA TRP A 92 40.09 -0.67 18.15
C TRP A 92 39.70 -0.16 16.76
N ALA A 93 40.25 -0.75 15.69
CA ALA A 93 39.87 -0.41 14.31
C ALA A 93 38.40 -0.80 13.99
N VAL A 94 37.91 -1.91 14.56
CA VAL A 94 36.52 -2.37 14.36
C VAL A 94 35.55 -1.71 15.34
N ALA A 95 36.04 -1.13 16.46
CA ALA A 95 35.19 -0.54 17.50
C ALA A 95 34.14 0.47 17.00
N PRO A 96 34.41 1.38 16.05
CA PRO A 96 33.40 2.29 15.51
C PRO A 96 32.27 1.54 14.79
N VAL A 97 32.61 0.52 14.00
CA VAL A 97 31.65 -0.32 13.28
C VAL A 97 30.84 -1.17 14.27
N ALA A 98 31.52 -1.74 15.27
CA ALA A 98 30.88 -2.51 16.34
C ALA A 98 29.86 -1.65 17.12
N PHE A 99 30.26 -0.45 17.54
CA PHE A 99 29.37 0.50 18.19
C PHE A 99 28.18 0.86 17.31
N ALA A 100 28.46 1.26 16.07
CA ALA A 100 27.48 1.70 15.08
C ALA A 100 26.37 0.67 14.87
N PHE A 101 26.72 -0.59 14.61
CA PHE A 101 25.76 -1.61 14.15
C PHE A 101 25.30 -2.58 15.24
N PHE A 102 26.06 -2.75 16.32
CA PHE A 102 25.75 -3.76 17.35
C PHE A 102 25.37 -3.17 18.71
N THR A 103 25.23 -1.84 18.82
CA THR A 103 24.69 -1.21 20.01
C THR A 103 23.37 -0.49 19.71
N PRO A 104 22.37 -0.56 20.60
CA PRO A 104 21.12 0.18 20.40
C PRO A 104 21.33 1.69 20.26
N ILE A 105 22.28 2.26 21.00
CA ILE A 105 22.61 3.70 20.94
C ILE A 105 23.26 4.05 19.60
N GLY A 106 24.18 3.21 19.09
CA GLY A 106 24.79 3.40 17.78
C GLY A 106 23.77 3.33 16.65
N LEU A 107 22.90 2.31 16.67
CA LEU A 107 21.82 2.16 15.69
C LEU A 107 20.86 3.36 15.70
N PHE A 108 20.48 3.83 16.89
CA PHE A 108 19.63 5.01 17.04
C PHE A 108 20.33 6.28 16.54
N ALA A 109 21.62 6.47 16.85
CA ALA A 109 22.41 7.60 16.36
C ALA A 109 22.53 7.59 14.82
N ILE A 110 22.82 6.44 14.21
CA ILE A 110 22.84 6.28 12.75
C ILE A 110 21.48 6.61 12.16
N TYR A 111 20.40 6.12 12.76
CA TYR A 111 19.06 6.43 12.30
C TYR A 111 18.77 7.93 12.34
N LEU A 112 19.09 8.64 13.43
CA LEU A 112 18.88 10.08 13.52
C LEU A 112 19.71 10.86 12.48
N VAL A 113 20.97 10.47 12.27
CA VAL A 113 21.85 11.09 11.26
C VAL A 113 21.31 10.84 9.85
N THR A 114 21.02 9.59 9.51
CA THR A 114 20.55 9.21 8.17
C THR A 114 19.15 9.75 7.88
N SER A 115 18.23 9.73 8.84
CA SER A 115 16.88 10.30 8.69
C SER A 115 16.90 11.83 8.59
N GLY A 116 17.80 12.49 9.31
CA GLY A 116 18.00 13.93 9.22
C GLY A 116 18.55 14.36 7.85
N TRP A 117 19.56 13.64 7.35
CA TRP A 117 20.10 13.85 5.99
C TRP A 117 19.07 13.54 4.90
N PHE A 118 18.31 12.45 5.04
CA PHE A 118 17.24 12.11 4.09
C PHE A 118 16.21 13.25 3.98
N ARG A 119 15.80 13.82 5.12
CA ARG A 119 14.87 14.97 5.13
C ARG A 119 15.47 16.20 4.46
N ALA A 120 16.73 16.54 4.75
CA ALA A 120 17.43 17.64 4.09
C ALA A 120 17.55 17.42 2.57
N ALA A 121 17.90 16.21 2.14
CA ALA A 121 17.99 15.85 0.72
C ALA A 121 16.62 15.86 0.03
N SER A 122 15.55 15.42 0.70
CA SER A 122 14.19 15.43 0.15
C SER A 122 13.71 16.84 -0.19
N TRP A 123 14.11 17.83 0.62
CA TRP A 123 13.84 19.24 0.34
C TRP A 123 14.58 19.72 -0.92
N TRP A 124 15.82 19.26 -1.15
CA TRP A 124 16.59 19.59 -2.34
C TRP A 124 15.95 19.07 -3.64
N VAL A 125 15.25 17.93 -3.59
CA VAL A 125 14.50 17.36 -4.74
C VAL A 125 13.08 17.95 -4.84
N GLU A 126 12.83 19.11 -4.21
CA GLU A 126 11.53 19.81 -4.20
C GLU A 126 10.36 18.97 -3.66
N SER A 127 10.68 17.88 -2.99
CA SER A 127 9.73 16.89 -2.48
C SER A 127 10.02 16.67 -1.00
N PRO A 128 9.71 17.64 -0.13
CA PRO A 128 9.98 17.50 1.30
C PRO A 128 9.18 16.33 1.87
N HIS A 129 9.88 15.41 2.53
CA HIS A 129 9.31 14.28 3.24
C HIS A 129 9.53 14.44 4.74
N GLY A 130 8.66 13.82 5.54
CA GLY A 130 8.84 13.73 6.99
C GLY A 130 9.84 12.65 7.38
N ASP A 131 9.71 12.12 8.57
CA ASP A 131 10.54 11.01 9.01
C ASP A 131 10.28 9.74 8.14
N PRO A 132 11.32 9.10 7.59
CA PRO A 132 11.16 7.95 6.70
C PRO A 132 10.56 6.71 7.39
N LEU A 133 10.88 6.47 8.67
CA LEU A 133 10.35 5.34 9.43
C LEU A 133 8.85 5.54 9.70
N LEU A 134 8.47 6.72 10.18
CA LEU A 134 7.06 7.06 10.38
C LEU A 134 6.30 7.02 9.05
N THR A 135 6.87 7.55 7.97
CA THR A 135 6.25 7.50 6.63
C THR A 135 6.07 6.07 6.13
N GLY A 136 7.04 5.17 6.39
CA GLY A 136 6.93 3.76 6.04
C GLY A 136 5.84 3.02 6.82
N ILE A 137 5.79 3.20 8.14
CA ILE A 137 4.73 2.64 9.01
C ILE A 137 3.36 3.14 8.55
N ASP A 138 3.29 4.42 8.24
CA ASP A 138 2.10 5.12 7.81
C ASP A 138 1.53 4.59 6.48
N ALA A 139 2.42 4.33 5.51
CA ALA A 139 2.09 3.69 4.25
C ALA A 139 1.62 2.23 4.44
N LEU A 140 2.28 1.48 5.33
CA LEU A 140 1.89 0.11 5.66
C LEU A 140 0.49 0.05 6.30
N ILE A 141 0.19 0.97 7.22
CA ILE A 141 -1.14 1.10 7.84
C ILE A 141 -2.21 1.40 6.78
N GLN A 142 -1.92 2.27 5.81
CA GLN A 142 -2.90 2.54 4.74
C GLN A 142 -3.09 1.36 3.82
N ARG A 143 -2.01 0.71 3.40
CA ARG A 143 -2.08 -0.47 2.55
C ARG A 143 -2.88 -1.59 3.20
N THR A 144 -2.69 -1.81 4.49
CA THR A 144 -3.47 -2.79 5.27
C THR A 144 -4.92 -2.38 5.43
N ARG A 145 -5.21 -1.09 5.66
CA ARG A 145 -6.60 -0.58 5.72
C ARG A 145 -7.33 -0.68 4.39
N HIS A 146 -6.72 -0.24 3.30
CA HIS A 146 -7.31 -0.32 1.95
C HIS A 146 -7.56 -1.77 1.53
N SER A 147 -6.60 -2.67 1.77
CA SER A 147 -6.80 -4.09 1.50
C SER A 147 -7.89 -4.71 2.37
N SER A 148 -7.98 -4.32 3.65
CA SER A 148 -9.04 -4.78 4.55
C SER A 148 -10.42 -4.25 4.14
N ALA A 149 -10.52 -2.98 3.75
CA ALA A 149 -11.75 -2.39 3.25
C ALA A 149 -12.21 -3.06 1.96
N ALA A 150 -11.29 -3.28 1.00
CA ALA A 150 -11.58 -4.01 -0.23
C ALA A 150 -12.02 -5.45 0.05
N LYS A 151 -11.37 -6.14 1.01
CA LYS A 151 -11.80 -7.48 1.45
C LYS A 151 -13.19 -7.46 2.07
N LYS A 152 -13.53 -6.47 2.92
CA LYS A 152 -14.87 -6.34 3.51
C LYS A 152 -15.93 -6.10 2.44
N VAL A 153 -15.67 -5.21 1.48
CA VAL A 153 -16.58 -4.96 0.35
C VAL A 153 -16.77 -6.25 -0.45
N ARG A 154 -15.68 -6.96 -0.78
CA ARG A 154 -15.73 -8.24 -1.48
C ARG A 154 -16.53 -9.30 -0.70
N GLN A 155 -16.28 -9.48 0.58
CA GLN A 155 -17.02 -10.43 1.42
C GLN A 155 -18.49 -10.07 1.56
N SER A 156 -18.82 -8.78 1.72
CA SER A 156 -20.21 -8.32 1.77
C SER A 156 -20.94 -8.61 0.46
N ARG A 157 -20.23 -8.45 -0.67
CA ARG A 157 -20.74 -8.78 -1.99
C ARG A 157 -20.90 -10.29 -2.18
N GLU A 158 -19.91 -11.10 -1.84
CA GLU A 158 -19.97 -12.57 -1.91
C GLU A 158 -21.13 -13.13 -1.07
N ARG A 159 -21.39 -12.54 0.10
CA ARG A 159 -22.56 -12.90 0.92
C ARG A 159 -23.89 -12.49 0.28
N ALA A 160 -23.93 -11.33 -0.39
CA ALA A 160 -25.12 -10.87 -1.11
C ALA A 160 -25.38 -11.67 -2.39
N GLU A 161 -24.33 -12.14 -3.06
CA GLU A 161 -24.39 -12.98 -4.27
C GLU A 161 -24.96 -14.38 -3.97
N GLY A 162 -24.78 -14.92 -2.77
CA GLY A 162 -25.40 -16.19 -2.37
C GLY A 162 -24.77 -17.42 -3.05
N ALA A 163 -25.58 -18.44 -3.35
CA ALA A 163 -25.11 -19.70 -3.93
C ALA A 163 -24.53 -19.52 -5.34
N ASP A 164 -23.49 -20.29 -5.65
CA ASP A 164 -22.92 -20.31 -7.00
C ASP A 164 -23.86 -21.08 -7.93
N GLU A 165 -24.41 -20.37 -8.92
CA GLU A 165 -25.34 -20.93 -9.90
C GLU A 165 -24.77 -20.74 -11.31
N SER A 166 -25.06 -21.70 -12.19
CA SER A 166 -24.69 -21.59 -13.60
C SER A 166 -25.26 -20.32 -14.23
N ASP A 167 -24.44 -19.62 -15.00
CA ASP A 167 -24.84 -18.42 -15.74
C ASP A 167 -26.06 -18.69 -16.64
N ARG A 168 -26.89 -17.68 -16.84
CA ARG A 168 -28.11 -17.77 -17.65
C ARG A 168 -28.12 -16.70 -18.72
N ARG A 169 -28.47 -17.08 -19.94
CA ARG A 169 -28.64 -16.16 -21.07
C ARG A 169 -30.11 -15.80 -21.25
N TYR A 170 -30.40 -14.50 -21.31
CA TYR A 170 -31.73 -13.93 -21.56
C TYR A 170 -31.68 -12.96 -22.75
N PRO A 171 -32.82 -12.71 -23.42
CA PRO A 171 -32.92 -11.60 -24.38
C PRO A 171 -32.76 -10.25 -23.67
N SER A 172 -32.26 -9.25 -24.37
CA SER A 172 -32.03 -7.90 -23.82
C SER A 172 -33.28 -7.21 -23.25
N ALA A 173 -34.44 -7.50 -23.83
CA ALA A 173 -35.74 -7.05 -23.33
C ALA A 173 -36.06 -7.50 -21.89
N TRP A 174 -35.37 -8.51 -21.35
CA TRP A 174 -35.53 -8.91 -19.94
C TRP A 174 -34.90 -7.89 -18.96
N ALA A 175 -33.91 -7.13 -19.43
CA ALA A 175 -33.20 -6.10 -18.65
C ALA A 175 -33.57 -4.67 -19.08
N ASP A 176 -34.58 -4.51 -19.94
CA ASP A 176 -35.01 -3.22 -20.51
C ASP A 176 -33.86 -2.47 -21.22
N LEU A 177 -32.96 -3.21 -21.89
CA LEU A 177 -31.84 -2.65 -22.65
C LEU A 177 -32.14 -2.72 -24.15
N ALA A 178 -32.18 -1.57 -24.81
CA ALA A 178 -32.43 -1.49 -26.25
C ALA A 178 -31.18 -1.81 -27.10
N ASP A 179 -29.99 -1.51 -26.58
CA ASP A 179 -28.73 -1.53 -27.34
C ASP A 179 -27.94 -2.85 -27.23
N ALA A 180 -28.51 -3.85 -26.54
CA ALA A 180 -27.91 -5.17 -26.37
C ALA A 180 -28.73 -6.22 -27.13
N ASP A 181 -28.09 -7.27 -27.63
CA ASP A 181 -28.77 -8.42 -28.22
C ASP A 181 -29.20 -9.41 -27.13
N PHE A 182 -28.29 -9.67 -26.20
CA PHE A 182 -28.50 -10.60 -25.10
C PHE A 182 -27.94 -10.03 -23.79
N VAL A 183 -28.39 -10.61 -22.67
CA VAL A 183 -27.79 -10.38 -21.37
C VAL A 183 -27.42 -11.69 -20.72
N ILE A 184 -26.23 -11.73 -20.12
CA ILE A 184 -25.81 -12.83 -19.26
C ILE A 184 -26.04 -12.43 -17.81
N VAL A 185 -26.84 -13.24 -17.12
CA VAL A 185 -27.08 -13.11 -15.68
C VAL A 185 -26.16 -14.10 -14.99
N ALA A 186 -25.14 -13.57 -14.32
CA ALA A 186 -24.18 -14.37 -13.57
C ALA A 186 -24.49 -14.32 -12.07
N ALA A 187 -24.28 -15.46 -11.39
CA ALA A 187 -24.38 -15.54 -9.93
C ALA A 187 -23.35 -14.64 -9.24
N ARG A 188 -22.15 -14.55 -9.82
CA ARG A 188 -21.01 -13.79 -9.29
C ARG A 188 -20.38 -12.90 -10.35
N ARG A 189 -19.73 -11.82 -9.90
CA ARG A 189 -18.96 -10.95 -10.80
C ARG A 189 -17.73 -11.69 -11.33
N LYS A 190 -17.64 -11.84 -12.65
CA LYS A 190 -16.45 -12.33 -13.35
C LYS A 190 -15.40 -11.21 -13.42
N ALA A 191 -14.17 -11.51 -12.97
CA ALA A 191 -13.12 -10.50 -12.80
C ALA A 191 -12.67 -9.85 -14.13
N ASP A 192 -12.60 -10.64 -15.20
CA ASP A 192 -12.13 -10.17 -16.51
C ASP A 192 -13.23 -9.57 -17.38
N TRP A 193 -14.50 -9.59 -16.91
CA TRP A 193 -15.65 -9.08 -17.65
C TRP A 193 -15.87 -7.62 -17.32
N THR A 194 -15.09 -6.77 -17.99
CA THR A 194 -15.16 -5.30 -17.88
C THR A 194 -15.80 -4.69 -19.12
N THR A 195 -16.34 -3.48 -19.00
CA THR A 195 -16.93 -2.75 -20.15
C THR A 195 -15.96 -2.70 -21.32
N GLY A 196 -16.44 -3.03 -22.53
CA GLY A 196 -15.65 -3.09 -23.75
C GLY A 196 -14.81 -4.37 -23.92
N THR A 197 -14.89 -5.32 -22.98
CA THR A 197 -14.23 -6.63 -23.15
C THR A 197 -14.94 -7.44 -24.24
N PHE A 198 -14.18 -8.08 -25.12
CA PHE A 198 -14.73 -8.93 -26.18
C PHE A 198 -14.96 -10.34 -25.63
N VAL A 199 -16.14 -10.90 -25.88
CA VAL A 199 -16.49 -12.26 -25.53
C VAL A 199 -16.50 -13.09 -26.81
N ILE A 200 -15.57 -14.04 -26.88
CA ILE A 200 -15.38 -14.91 -28.04
C ILE A 200 -16.12 -16.21 -27.77
N THR A 201 -17.08 -16.52 -28.64
CA THR A 201 -17.98 -17.66 -28.48
C THR A 201 -18.05 -18.43 -29.80
N PRO A 202 -18.50 -19.70 -29.80
CA PRO A 202 -18.74 -20.44 -31.05
C PRO A 202 -19.79 -19.78 -31.95
N ASP A 203 -20.75 -19.05 -31.35
CA ASP A 203 -21.87 -18.40 -32.05
C ASP A 203 -21.48 -17.05 -32.68
N GLY A 204 -20.31 -16.49 -32.31
CA GLY A 204 -19.88 -15.17 -32.76
C GLY A 204 -19.14 -14.37 -31.69
N TRP A 205 -18.89 -13.10 -32.01
CA TRP A 205 -18.11 -12.18 -31.18
C TRP A 205 -19.02 -11.10 -30.61
N PHE A 206 -18.90 -10.85 -29.31
CA PHE A 206 -19.74 -9.89 -28.60
C PHE A 206 -18.89 -8.88 -27.84
N THR A 207 -19.37 -7.63 -27.73
CA THR A 207 -18.80 -6.62 -26.82
C THR A 207 -19.63 -6.55 -25.55
N LEU A 208 -18.95 -6.54 -24.41
CA LEU A 208 -19.57 -6.32 -23.12
C LEU A 208 -19.92 -4.84 -22.92
N GLY A 209 -21.21 -4.57 -22.68
CA GLY A 209 -21.68 -3.28 -22.18
C GLY A 209 -21.28 -3.03 -20.71
N HIS A 210 -21.82 -1.98 -20.09
CA HIS A 210 -21.54 -1.67 -18.69
C HIS A 210 -22.19 -2.71 -17.76
N PRO A 211 -21.41 -3.51 -17.00
CA PRO A 211 -22.00 -4.48 -16.07
C PRO A 211 -22.71 -3.76 -14.92
N PHE A 212 -23.83 -4.29 -14.47
CA PHE A 212 -24.57 -3.72 -13.33
C PHE A 212 -25.18 -4.82 -12.47
N ASP A 213 -25.45 -4.48 -11.21
CA ASP A 213 -25.96 -5.42 -10.23
C ASP A 213 -27.49 -5.28 -10.12
N ARG A 214 -28.21 -6.40 -10.13
CA ARG A 214 -29.68 -6.45 -9.94
C ARG A 214 -30.03 -7.41 -8.81
N PRO A 215 -30.81 -6.97 -7.80
CA PRO A 215 -31.29 -7.87 -6.76
C PRO A 215 -32.31 -8.86 -7.33
N MET A 216 -32.15 -10.14 -7.02
CA MET A 216 -33.09 -11.21 -7.37
C MET A 216 -33.48 -12.01 -6.12
N PRO A 217 -34.56 -12.82 -6.16
CA PRO A 217 -34.96 -13.64 -5.02
C PRO A 217 -33.87 -14.60 -4.50
N GLN A 218 -32.93 -14.99 -5.36
CA GLN A 218 -31.82 -15.91 -5.04
C GLN A 218 -30.52 -15.19 -4.64
N GLY A 219 -30.52 -13.84 -4.57
CA GLY A 219 -29.36 -13.03 -4.25
C GLY A 219 -29.09 -11.92 -5.26
N LEU A 220 -28.00 -11.19 -5.05
CA LEU A 220 -27.48 -10.20 -5.99
C LEU A 220 -26.94 -10.93 -7.22
N ARG A 221 -27.32 -10.46 -8.41
CA ARG A 221 -26.83 -11.00 -9.68
C ARG A 221 -26.15 -9.89 -10.47
N THR A 222 -25.05 -10.23 -11.13
CA THR A 222 -24.37 -9.30 -12.04
C THR A 222 -24.88 -9.54 -13.45
N ILE A 223 -25.37 -8.48 -14.09
CA ILE A 223 -25.90 -8.52 -15.46
C ILE A 223 -24.83 -7.97 -16.40
N TYR A 224 -24.59 -8.71 -17.46
CA TYR A 224 -23.62 -8.41 -18.50
C TYR A 224 -24.32 -8.24 -19.84
N PRO A 225 -24.53 -7.00 -20.31
CA PRO A 225 -25.07 -6.75 -21.64
C PRO A 225 -24.07 -7.19 -22.70
N LEU A 226 -24.54 -7.90 -23.72
CA LEU A 226 -23.74 -8.32 -24.86
C LEU A 226 -24.36 -7.78 -26.15
N THR A 227 -23.53 -7.08 -26.93
CA THR A 227 -23.87 -6.58 -28.26
C THR A 227 -23.01 -7.30 -29.29
N ALA A 228 -23.64 -7.92 -30.28
CA ALA A 228 -22.99 -8.62 -31.37
C ALA A 228 -22.19 -7.64 -32.22
N LEU A 229 -20.95 -8.01 -32.53
CA LEU A 229 -20.10 -7.22 -33.40
C LEU A 229 -20.26 -7.68 -34.84
N THR A 230 -20.62 -6.75 -35.72
CA THR A 230 -20.66 -6.97 -37.16
C THR A 230 -19.35 -6.59 -37.84
N THR A 231 -18.54 -5.75 -37.20
CA THR A 231 -17.25 -5.26 -37.70
C THR A 231 -16.11 -5.65 -36.77
N MET A 232 -14.97 -6.03 -37.35
CA MET A 232 -13.75 -6.32 -36.58
C MET A 232 -13.07 -5.01 -36.17
N ASP A 233 -13.57 -4.42 -35.09
CA ASP A 233 -12.86 -3.33 -34.42
C ASP A 233 -11.66 -3.87 -33.64
N VAL A 234 -10.67 -3.01 -33.39
CA VAL A 234 -9.36 -3.40 -32.83
C VAL A 234 -9.52 -4.04 -31.44
N MET A 235 -9.33 -5.36 -31.38
CA MET A 235 -9.46 -6.15 -30.15
C MET A 235 -8.36 -5.83 -29.15
N ARG A 236 -8.71 -5.20 -28.02
CA ARG A 236 -7.75 -4.93 -26.93
C ARG A 236 -7.70 -6.03 -25.88
N ARG A 237 -8.80 -6.78 -25.68
CA ARG A 237 -8.89 -7.88 -24.71
C ARG A 237 -10.07 -8.82 -25.02
N GLY A 238 -9.78 -10.07 -25.32
CA GLY A 238 -10.78 -11.12 -25.58
C GLY A 238 -10.83 -12.18 -24.48
N VAL A 239 -12.02 -12.64 -24.12
CA VAL A 239 -12.26 -13.74 -23.19
C VAL A 239 -13.07 -14.82 -23.91
N ALA A 240 -12.52 -16.03 -24.00
CA ALA A 240 -13.25 -17.17 -24.53
C ALA A 240 -14.32 -17.61 -23.52
N TYR A 241 -15.56 -17.75 -23.96
CA TYR A 241 -16.67 -18.14 -23.10
C TYR A 241 -17.75 -18.88 -23.88
N GLU A 242 -18.29 -19.93 -23.29
CA GLU A 242 -19.39 -20.70 -23.87
C GLU A 242 -20.72 -20.12 -23.41
N LEU A 243 -21.56 -19.68 -24.36
CA LEU A 243 -22.84 -19.07 -24.04
C LEU A 243 -23.85 -20.10 -23.55
N PRO A 244 -24.49 -19.89 -22.38
CA PRO A 244 -25.59 -20.74 -21.94
C PRO A 244 -26.75 -20.76 -22.96
N PRO A 245 -27.59 -21.82 -22.98
CA PRO A 245 -28.77 -21.84 -23.84
C PRO A 245 -29.69 -20.64 -23.55
N LEU A 246 -30.20 -20.02 -24.61
CA LEU A 246 -31.12 -18.88 -24.48
C LEU A 246 -32.40 -19.34 -23.80
N ARG A 247 -32.73 -18.73 -22.65
CA ARG A 247 -33.97 -19.06 -21.95
C ARG A 247 -35.14 -18.26 -22.52
N PRO A 248 -36.31 -18.88 -22.73
CA PRO A 248 -37.49 -18.15 -23.14
C PRO A 248 -37.88 -17.15 -22.04
N TYR A 249 -37.97 -15.88 -22.40
CA TYR A 249 -38.48 -14.85 -21.51
C TYR A 249 -40.00 -14.84 -21.56
N LEU A 250 -40.64 -15.45 -20.57
CA LEU A 250 -42.06 -15.26 -20.34
C LEU A 250 -42.24 -13.94 -19.61
N ARG A 251 -42.59 -12.87 -20.35
CA ARG A 251 -42.93 -11.58 -19.74
C ARG A 251 -44.04 -11.81 -18.72
N ARG A 252 -43.75 -11.57 -17.44
CA ARG A 252 -44.73 -11.76 -16.37
C ARG A 252 -45.87 -10.78 -16.64
N ARG A 253 -47.09 -11.30 -16.82
CA ARG A 253 -48.30 -10.54 -17.19
C ARG A 253 -48.70 -9.45 -16.18
N SER A 254 -48.00 -9.34 -15.05
CA SER A 254 -48.21 -8.36 -13.99
C SER A 254 -47.73 -6.94 -14.32
N ASP A 255 -46.95 -6.76 -15.39
CA ASP A 255 -46.48 -5.43 -15.82
C ASP A 255 -47.29 -4.88 -17.01
N THR A 256 -48.40 -5.53 -17.37
CA THR A 256 -49.41 -4.85 -18.19
C THR A 256 -50.03 -3.80 -17.28
N PRO A 257 -49.83 -2.48 -17.54
CA PRO A 257 -50.51 -1.45 -16.77
C PRO A 257 -51.98 -1.80 -16.77
N ALA A 258 -52.58 -1.91 -15.58
CA ALA A 258 -53.99 -2.24 -15.43
C ALA A 258 -54.76 -1.40 -16.44
N GLU A 259 -55.41 -2.07 -17.39
CA GLU A 259 -56.20 -1.42 -18.42
C GLU A 259 -57.11 -0.44 -17.68
N PRO A 260 -57.02 0.88 -17.94
CA PRO A 260 -57.76 1.86 -17.17
C PRO A 260 -59.23 1.47 -17.26
N SER A 261 -59.80 1.07 -16.12
CA SER A 261 -61.18 0.61 -16.05
C SER A 261 -62.05 1.68 -16.68
N LYS A 262 -62.66 1.36 -17.82
CA LYS A 262 -63.62 2.23 -18.51
C LYS A 262 -64.62 2.72 -17.46
N PRO A 263 -64.80 4.04 -17.26
CA PRO A 263 -65.77 4.53 -16.29
C PRO A 263 -67.16 4.02 -16.69
N PRO A 264 -67.95 3.51 -15.73
CA PRO A 264 -69.28 2.99 -16.00
C PRO A 264 -70.21 4.17 -16.28
N GLY A 265 -70.57 4.41 -17.54
CA GLY A 265 -71.65 5.31 -17.91
C GLY A 265 -71.34 6.31 -19.02
N GLU A 266 -71.05 5.81 -20.22
CA GLU A 266 -71.36 6.56 -21.45
C GLU A 266 -72.00 5.57 -22.43
N SER A 267 -73.32 5.71 -22.56
CA SER A 267 -74.19 5.06 -23.54
C SER A 267 -74.90 6.15 -24.32
#